data_AF-A0A5U8J6B3-F1
#
_entry.id   AF-A0A5U8J6B3-F1
#
_cell.length_a   1.000
_cell.length_b   1.000
_cell.length_c   1.000
_cell.angle_alpha   90.00
_cell.angle_beta   90.00
_cell.angle_gamma   90.00
#
_symmetry.space_group_name_H-M   'P 1'
#
loop_
_entity.id
_entity.type
_entity.pdbx_description
1 polymer ?
#
loop_
_entity_poly.entity_id
_entity_poly.type
_entity_poly.pdbx_seq_one_letter_code
_entity_poly.pdbx_strand_id
1 'polypeptide(L)'
;MSKEEIARRAISFCRVFDIKQTRRKNKKFDRVMEKMVEYGITIDPIDDKEWFSATGDYTIGHYDPSTLTISIPNRVYTNASKGERDALFIVLHEIGHLMLAHKAVLHHSNIPAQQNEDAEWQADLFAEMILNQMGFNMHQLSFDFYM
;
A
#
# COMPACT_ATOMS: atom_id res chain seq x y z
N MET A 1 7.42 12.12 -8.49
CA MET A 1 6.03 12.63 -8.55
C MET A 1 5.79 13.70 -7.48
N SER A 2 5.01 14.75 -7.75
CA SER A 2 4.69 15.77 -6.73
C SER A 2 3.69 15.27 -5.67
N LYS A 3 3.69 15.87 -4.47
CA LYS A 3 2.74 15.53 -3.40
C LYS A 3 1.29 15.75 -3.84
N GLU A 4 1.05 16.81 -4.61
CA GLU A 4 -0.27 17.17 -5.13
C GLU A 4 -0.78 16.15 -6.15
N GLU A 5 0.12 15.54 -6.92
CA GLU A 5 -0.24 14.47 -7.85
C GLU A 5 -0.58 13.17 -7.12
N ILE A 6 0.21 12.79 -6.11
CA ILE A 6 -0.08 11.62 -5.25
C ILE A 6 -1.44 11.80 -4.57
N ALA A 7 -1.71 13.00 -4.02
CA ALA A 7 -2.99 13.32 -3.40
C ALA A 7 -4.17 13.19 -4.37
N ARG A 8 -4.03 13.66 -5.61
CA ARG A 8 -5.09 13.50 -6.64
C ARG A 8 -5.37 12.03 -6.95
N ARG A 9 -4.34 11.19 -7.02
CA ARG A 9 -4.49 9.74 -7.24
C ARG A 9 -5.14 9.05 -6.04
N ALA A 10 -4.72 9.38 -4.81
CA ALA A 10 -5.32 8.87 -3.58
C ALA A 10 -6.81 9.24 -3.45
N ILE A 11 -7.18 10.50 -3.75
CA ILE A 11 -8.58 10.95 -3.75
C ILE A 11 -9.40 10.18 -4.81
N SER A 12 -8.83 9.99 -5.99
CA SER A 12 -9.49 9.25 -7.08
C SER A 12 -9.72 7.79 -6.68
N PHE A 13 -8.72 7.15 -6.08
CA PHE A 13 -8.84 5.80 -5.52
C PHE A 13 -9.96 5.71 -4.49
N CYS A 14 -9.97 6.61 -3.49
CA CYS A 14 -11.02 6.65 -2.48
C CYS A 14 -12.43 6.80 -3.10
N ARG A 15 -12.56 7.61 -4.15
CA ARG A 15 -13.84 7.82 -4.85
C ARG A 15 -14.30 6.56 -5.59
N VAL A 16 -13.40 5.89 -6.31
CA VAL A 16 -13.71 4.67 -7.08
C VAL A 16 -14.14 3.53 -6.16
N PHE A 17 -13.45 3.36 -5.03
CA PHE A 17 -13.71 2.28 -4.08
C PHE A 17 -14.70 2.64 -2.95
N ASP A 18 -15.35 3.81 -3.03
CA ASP A 18 -16.27 4.34 -2.01
C ASP A 18 -15.69 4.37 -0.58
N ILE A 19 -14.40 4.67 -0.47
CA ILE A 19 -13.71 4.79 0.82
C ILE A 19 -14.09 6.12 1.46
N LYS A 20 -14.81 6.03 2.58
CA LYS A 20 -15.29 7.18 3.35
C LYS A 20 -14.66 7.18 4.74
N GLN A 21 -14.55 8.38 5.30
CA GLN A 21 -14.21 8.53 6.70
C GLN A 21 -15.29 7.85 7.55
N THR A 22 -14.87 6.94 8.44
CA THR A 22 -15.80 6.21 9.28
C THR A 22 -15.30 6.17 10.71
N ARG A 23 -16.22 6.36 11.67
CA ARG A 23 -15.97 6.22 13.11
C ARG A 23 -16.08 4.76 13.57
N ARG A 24 -16.43 3.82 12.68
CA ARG A 24 -16.52 2.40 13.02
C ARG A 24 -15.12 1.87 13.30
N LYS A 25 -14.99 1.11 14.40
CA LYS A 25 -13.75 0.40 14.75
C LYS A 25 -13.31 -0.58 13.67
N ASN A 26 -14.25 -1.32 13.08
CA ASN A 26 -13.95 -2.30 12.03
C ASN A 26 -14.22 -1.68 10.67
N LYS A 27 -13.14 -1.27 10.01
CA LYS A 27 -13.16 -0.79 8.62
C LYS A 27 -13.00 -2.01 7.74
N LYS A 28 -14.13 -2.61 7.35
CA LYS A 28 -14.20 -3.80 6.48
C LYS A 28 -13.58 -3.49 5.11
N PHE A 29 -12.27 -3.72 4.98
CA PHE A 29 -11.49 -3.42 3.78
C PHE A 29 -11.39 -4.60 2.81
N ASP A 30 -11.84 -5.78 3.25
CA ASP A 30 -12.12 -6.96 2.43
C ASP A 30 -12.82 -6.59 1.11
N ARG A 31 -13.89 -5.81 1.19
CA ARG A 31 -14.66 -5.37 0.01
C ARG A 31 -13.86 -4.51 -0.96
N VAL A 32 -12.88 -3.75 -0.49
CA VAL A 32 -12.03 -2.94 -1.36
C VAL A 32 -11.05 -3.86 -2.09
N MET A 33 -10.40 -4.76 -1.36
CA MET A 33 -9.45 -5.74 -1.92
C MET A 33 -10.15 -6.67 -2.93
N GLU A 34 -11.32 -7.21 -2.60
CA GLU A 34 -12.09 -8.08 -3.48
C GLU A 34 -12.53 -7.35 -4.76
N LYS A 35 -12.96 -6.08 -4.67
CA LYS A 35 -13.37 -5.30 -5.84
C LYS A 35 -12.23 -5.01 -6.82
N MET A 36 -10.98 -5.14 -6.40
CA MET A 36 -9.83 -4.91 -7.30
C MET A 36 -9.80 -5.90 -8.47
N VAL A 37 -10.36 -7.10 -8.28
CA VAL A 37 -10.46 -8.12 -9.35
C VAL A 37 -11.28 -7.63 -10.54
N GLU A 38 -12.26 -6.74 -10.33
CA GLU A 38 -13.08 -6.13 -11.39
C GLU A 38 -12.24 -5.25 -12.34
N TYR A 39 -11.06 -4.82 -11.89
CA TYR A 39 -10.09 -4.03 -12.65
C TYR A 39 -8.90 -4.86 -13.14
N GLY A 40 -8.95 -6.19 -12.98
CA GLY A 40 -7.87 -7.10 -13.37
C GLY A 40 -6.67 -7.10 -12.42
N ILE A 41 -6.83 -6.55 -11.21
CA ILE A 41 -5.78 -6.53 -10.19
C ILE A 41 -6.03 -7.71 -9.24
N THR A 42 -4.98 -8.50 -8.99
CA THR A 42 -5.06 -9.66 -8.11
C THR A 42 -4.46 -9.30 -6.74
N ILE A 43 -5.21 -9.52 -5.67
CA ILE A 43 -4.65 -9.58 -4.31
C ILE A 43 -4.46 -11.06 -3.98
N ASP A 44 -3.22 -11.47 -3.72
CA ASP A 44 -2.82 -12.87 -3.55
C ASP A 44 -2.30 -13.11 -2.12
N PRO A 45 -3.16 -13.61 -1.20
CA PRO A 45 -2.74 -13.98 0.14
C PRO A 45 -1.96 -15.30 0.11
N ILE A 46 -0.68 -15.25 0.48
CA ILE A 46 0.21 -16.41 0.55
C ILE A 46 0.23 -16.95 1.99
N ASP A 47 0.31 -18.28 2.17
CA ASP A 47 0.44 -18.86 3.51
C ASP A 47 1.64 -18.28 4.27
N ASP A 48 1.49 -17.97 5.55
CA ASP A 48 2.52 -17.26 6.30
C ASP A 48 3.84 -18.06 6.40
N LYS A 49 3.79 -19.39 6.41
CA LYS A 49 5.00 -20.23 6.42
C LYS A 49 5.66 -20.27 5.05
N GLU A 50 4.87 -20.30 3.99
CA GLU A 50 5.36 -20.21 2.62
C GLU A 50 6.04 -18.86 2.39
N TRP A 51 5.40 -17.77 2.78
CA TRP A 51 5.97 -16.42 2.72
C TRP A 51 7.28 -16.32 3.49
N PHE A 52 7.31 -16.77 4.74
CA PHE A 52 8.53 -16.78 5.55
C PHE A 52 9.64 -17.62 4.91
N SER A 53 9.29 -18.77 4.32
CA SER A 53 10.27 -19.64 3.65
C SER A 53 10.86 -18.99 2.39
N ALA A 54 10.07 -18.19 1.68
CA ALA A 54 10.49 -17.51 0.44
C ALA A 54 11.24 -16.20 0.70
N THR A 55 10.81 -15.41 1.69
CA THR A 55 11.28 -14.02 1.90
C THR A 55 12.04 -13.82 3.21
N GLY A 56 12.01 -14.79 4.13
CA GLY A 56 12.55 -14.63 5.49
C GLY A 56 11.84 -13.57 6.33
N ASP A 57 10.65 -13.09 5.91
CA ASP A 57 9.97 -11.92 6.45
C ASP A 57 10.76 -10.60 6.33
N TYR A 58 11.77 -10.53 5.44
CA TYR A 58 12.49 -9.29 5.14
C TYR A 58 11.65 -8.29 4.31
N THR A 59 10.59 -8.78 3.65
CA THR A 59 9.59 -7.97 2.93
C THR A 59 8.20 -8.39 3.40
N ILE A 60 7.28 -7.43 3.55
CA ILE A 60 5.94 -7.68 4.12
C ILE A 60 4.82 -7.50 3.07
N GLY A 61 5.19 -7.32 1.81
CA GLY A 61 4.32 -7.29 0.64
C GLY A 61 5.15 -7.23 -0.64
N HIS A 62 4.52 -7.48 -1.78
CA HIS A 62 5.14 -7.31 -3.08
C HIS A 62 4.10 -7.05 -4.17
N TYR A 63 4.29 -5.97 -4.93
CA TYR A 63 3.57 -5.70 -6.17
C TYR A 63 4.38 -6.10 -7.42
N ASP A 64 3.81 -6.97 -8.25
CA ASP A 64 4.32 -7.34 -9.56
C ASP A 64 3.54 -6.62 -10.68
N PRO A 65 4.14 -5.63 -11.37
CA PRO A 65 3.49 -4.90 -12.46
C PRO A 65 3.30 -5.71 -13.73
N SER A 66 3.97 -6.86 -13.90
CA SER A 66 3.82 -7.70 -15.09
C SER A 66 2.53 -8.53 -15.06
N THR A 67 2.08 -8.90 -13.86
CA THR A 67 0.86 -9.69 -13.63
C THR A 67 -0.26 -8.87 -12.99
N LEU A 68 0.01 -7.64 -12.56
CA LEU A 68 -0.89 -6.81 -11.75
C LEU A 68 -1.31 -7.51 -10.45
N THR A 69 -0.35 -8.20 -9.83
CA THR A 69 -0.57 -8.99 -8.60
C THR A 69 0.09 -8.31 -7.41
N ILE A 70 -0.64 -8.18 -6.31
CA ILE A 70 -0.14 -7.79 -5.00
C ILE A 70 -0.15 -9.04 -4.12
N SER A 71 1.04 -9.58 -3.84
CA SER A 71 1.23 -10.74 -2.97
C SER A 71 1.56 -10.28 -1.56
N ILE A 72 0.85 -10.82 -0.57
CA ILE A 72 1.03 -10.49 0.85
C ILE A 72 0.88 -11.73 1.73
N PRO A 73 1.48 -11.77 2.92
CA PRO A 73 1.20 -12.82 3.90
C PRO A 73 -0.29 -12.88 4.26
N ASN A 74 -0.84 -14.08 4.46
CA ASN A 74 -2.25 -14.27 4.81
C ASN A 74 -2.63 -13.57 6.14
N ARG A 75 -1.69 -13.47 7.10
CA ARG A 75 -1.90 -12.67 8.32
C ARG A 75 -2.14 -11.19 8.01
N VAL A 76 -1.43 -10.63 7.03
CA VAL A 76 -1.59 -9.23 6.60
C VAL A 76 -2.95 -9.06 5.93
N TYR A 77 -3.30 -9.92 4.98
CA TYR A 77 -4.61 -9.90 4.32
C TYR A 77 -5.77 -9.97 5.34
N THR A 78 -5.68 -10.90 6.28
CA THR A 78 -6.71 -11.13 7.31
C THR A 78 -6.83 -9.93 8.26
N ASN A 79 -5.72 -9.30 8.63
CA ASN A 79 -5.71 -8.14 9.52
C ASN A 79 -6.20 -6.87 8.81
N ALA A 80 -5.75 -6.65 7.57
CA ALA A 80 -6.23 -5.55 6.73
C ALA A 80 -7.75 -5.66 6.49
N SER A 81 -8.26 -6.87 6.24
CA SER A 81 -9.70 -7.14 6.09
C SER A 81 -10.52 -6.70 7.32
N LYS A 82 -9.93 -6.81 8.52
CA LYS A 82 -10.55 -6.38 9.79
C LYS A 82 -10.41 -4.87 10.04
N GLY A 83 -9.60 -4.18 9.23
CA GLY A 83 -9.30 -2.77 9.37
C GLY A 83 -8.20 -2.45 10.37
N GLU A 84 -7.31 -3.40 10.63
CA GLU A 84 -6.09 -3.18 11.42
C GLU A 84 -5.19 -2.19 10.66
N ARG A 85 -4.71 -1.15 11.34
CA ARG A 85 -4.10 0.02 10.70
C ARG A 85 -2.80 -0.33 10.00
N ASP A 86 -1.93 -1.10 10.63
CA ASP A 86 -0.58 -1.36 10.13
C ASP A 86 -0.63 -2.35 8.95
N ALA A 87 -1.50 -3.36 9.03
CA ALA A 87 -1.81 -4.23 7.90
C ALA A 87 -2.46 -3.47 6.73
N LEU A 88 -3.34 -2.51 7.00
CA LEU A 88 -3.88 -1.64 5.95
C LEU A 88 -2.79 -0.77 5.32
N PHE A 89 -1.85 -0.25 6.11
CA PHE A 89 -0.72 0.52 5.59
C PHE A 89 0.09 -0.30 4.58
N ILE A 90 0.46 -1.54 4.93
CA ILE A 90 1.18 -2.45 4.04
C ILE A 90 0.41 -2.68 2.74
N VAL A 91 -0.87 -3.03 2.83
CA VAL A 91 -1.70 -3.27 1.62
C VAL A 91 -1.82 -2.01 0.76
N LEU A 92 -2.03 -0.85 1.38
CA LEU A 92 -2.17 0.42 0.68
C LEU A 92 -0.85 0.91 0.07
N HIS A 93 0.29 0.56 0.66
CA HIS A 93 1.62 0.82 0.13
C HIS A 93 1.83 0.07 -1.19
N GLU A 94 1.52 -1.23 -1.24
CA GLU A 94 1.57 -2.02 -2.48
C GLU A 94 0.59 -1.50 -3.55
N ILE A 95 -0.61 -1.11 -3.14
CA ILE A 95 -1.58 -0.42 -4.02
C ILE A 95 -0.99 0.91 -4.50
N GLY A 96 -0.20 1.60 -3.67
CA GLY A 96 0.54 2.79 -4.05
C GLY A 96 1.47 2.54 -5.24
N HIS A 97 2.28 1.47 -5.20
CA HIS A 97 3.13 1.13 -6.34
C HIS A 97 2.33 0.93 -7.64
N LEU A 98 1.18 0.24 -7.54
CA LEU A 98 0.26 0.07 -8.67
C LEU A 98 -0.31 1.41 -9.17
N MET A 99 -0.93 2.19 -8.28
CA MET A 99 -1.67 3.41 -8.64
C MET A 99 -0.77 4.55 -9.07
N LEU A 100 0.47 4.59 -8.57
CA LEU A 100 1.48 5.55 -8.97
C LEU A 100 2.26 5.10 -10.21
N ALA A 101 1.99 3.88 -10.71
CA ALA A 101 2.65 3.25 -11.85
C ALA A 101 4.18 3.16 -11.65
N HIS A 102 4.59 2.83 -10.42
CA HIS A 102 6.00 2.59 -10.14
C HIS A 102 6.48 1.41 -10.97
N LYS A 103 7.59 1.63 -11.67
CA LYS A 103 8.33 0.60 -12.38
C LYS A 103 9.78 0.72 -11.94
N ALA A 104 10.43 -0.41 -11.68
CA ALA A 104 11.87 -0.44 -11.44
C ALA A 104 12.58 0.04 -12.73
N VAL A 105 12.99 1.31 -12.75
CA VAL A 105 13.80 1.87 -13.83
C VAL A 105 15.05 2.47 -13.20
N LEU A 106 16.19 1.85 -13.47
CA LEU A 106 17.49 2.39 -13.08
C LEU A 106 17.81 3.54 -14.04
N HIS A 107 17.84 4.76 -13.52
CA HIS A 107 18.29 5.93 -14.27
C HIS A 107 19.64 6.39 -13.74
N HIS A 108 20.63 6.53 -14.62
CA HIS A 108 21.90 7.18 -14.30
C HIS A 108 21.69 8.70 -14.32
N SER A 109 21.54 9.32 -13.14
CA SER A 109 21.43 10.77 -12.99
C SER A 109 22.76 11.37 -12.53
N ASN A 110 23.10 12.55 -13.06
CA ASN A 110 24.25 13.33 -12.61
C ASN A 110 23.89 14.32 -11.48
N ILE A 111 22.65 14.30 -11.00
CA ILE A 111 22.11 15.19 -9.97
C ILE A 111 21.65 14.32 -8.79
N PRO A 112 21.85 14.74 -7.53
CA PRO A 112 21.37 14.01 -6.37
C PRO A 112 19.87 13.72 -6.46
N ALA A 113 19.49 12.50 -6.10
CA ALA A 113 18.09 12.09 -6.04
C ALA A 113 17.32 12.96 -5.03
N GLN A 114 16.13 13.40 -5.41
CA GLN A 114 15.21 14.10 -4.54
C GLN A 114 14.20 13.11 -3.94
N GLN A 115 13.69 13.40 -2.74
CA GLN A 115 12.72 12.53 -2.05
C GLN A 115 11.47 12.24 -2.89
N ASN A 116 11.01 13.20 -3.69
CA ASN A 116 9.86 13.04 -4.58
C ASN A 116 10.16 12.15 -5.81
N GLU A 117 11.38 11.67 -5.99
CA GLU A 117 11.78 10.67 -6.99
C GLU A 117 11.80 9.25 -6.41
N ASP A 118 11.80 9.12 -5.08
CA ASP A 118 11.81 7.85 -4.37
C ASP A 118 10.42 7.18 -4.43
N ALA A 119 10.36 5.98 -5.00
CA ALA A 119 9.13 5.21 -5.18
C ALA A 119 8.56 4.71 -3.85
N GLU A 120 9.40 4.36 -2.89
CA GLU A 120 8.99 3.85 -1.57
C GLU A 120 8.32 4.98 -0.78
N TRP A 121 8.98 6.14 -0.73
CA TRP A 121 8.42 7.33 -0.09
C TRP A 121 7.09 7.76 -0.71
N GLN A 122 6.98 7.67 -2.04
CA GLN A 122 5.73 7.98 -2.75
C GLN A 122 4.60 7.00 -2.39
N ALA A 123 4.89 5.70 -2.28
CA ALA A 123 3.94 4.67 -1.89
C ALA A 123 3.49 4.81 -0.43
N ASP A 124 4.41 5.12 0.49
CA ASP A 124 4.11 5.43 1.89
C ASP A 124 3.17 6.63 1.99
N LEU A 125 3.50 7.74 1.30
CA LEU A 125 2.67 8.94 1.32
C LEU A 125 1.26 8.68 0.78
N PHE A 126 1.14 7.85 -0.27
CA PHE A 126 -0.15 7.43 -0.79
C PHE A 126 -0.97 6.65 0.25
N ALA A 127 -0.35 5.68 0.93
CA ALA A 127 -0.98 4.89 1.98
C ALA A 127 -1.44 5.77 3.15
N GLU A 128 -0.58 6.70 3.60
CA GLU A 128 -0.91 7.64 4.66
C GLU A 128 -2.11 8.52 4.32
N MET A 129 -2.18 9.04 3.09
CA MET A 129 -3.29 9.88 2.64
C MET A 129 -4.62 9.11 2.68
N ILE A 130 -4.63 7.84 2.30
CA ILE A 130 -5.84 7.00 2.34
C ILE A 130 -6.22 6.66 3.79
N LEU A 131 -5.26 6.30 4.64
CA LEU A 131 -5.53 6.01 6.05
C LEU A 131 -6.08 7.24 6.78
N ASN A 132 -5.54 8.43 6.51
CA ASN A 132 -6.08 9.71 6.98
C ASN A 132 -7.52 9.90 6.51
N GLN A 133 -7.80 9.65 5.23
CA GLN A 133 -9.16 9.74 4.66
C GLN A 133 -10.12 8.74 5.31
N MET A 134 -9.65 7.55 5.66
CA MET A 134 -10.42 6.55 6.42
C MET A 134 -10.68 7.01 7.85
N GLY A 135 -9.92 7.97 8.39
CA GLY A 135 -10.04 8.51 9.74
C GLY A 135 -9.13 7.85 10.77
N PHE A 136 -7.98 7.30 10.35
CA PHE A 136 -6.93 6.89 11.30
C PHE A 136 -6.10 8.10 11.73
N ASN A 137 -5.54 8.04 12.95
CA ASN A 137 -4.56 9.02 13.40
C ASN A 137 -3.16 8.56 12.97
N MET A 138 -2.47 9.41 12.23
CA MET A 138 -1.15 9.14 11.65
C MET A 138 0.00 9.78 12.44
N HIS A 139 -0.25 10.32 13.65
CA HIS A 139 0.84 10.77 14.52
C HIS A 139 1.70 9.57 14.95
N GLN A 140 2.91 9.49 14.38
CA GLN A 140 4.01 8.56 14.66
C GLN A 140 3.63 7.07 14.68
N LEU A 141 4.00 6.36 13.60
CA LEU A 141 3.59 4.98 13.34
C LEU A 141 4.46 3.93 14.05
N SER A 142 5.77 4.17 14.19
CA SER A 142 6.69 3.40 15.03
C SER A 142 7.95 4.23 15.36
N PHE A 143 8.76 3.76 16.31
CA PHE A 143 10.12 4.23 16.53
C PHE A 143 11.10 3.16 16.00
N ASP A 144 11.27 3.04 14.69
CA ASP A 144 12.37 2.26 14.14
C ASP A 144 13.59 3.16 13.93
N PHE A 145 14.41 3.24 14.98
CA PHE A 145 15.75 3.79 14.88
C PHE A 145 16.66 2.72 14.27
N TYR A 146 16.82 2.73 12.95
CA TYR A 146 17.93 2.00 12.34
C TYR A 146 19.25 2.65 12.80
N MET A 147 20.07 1.90 13.56
CA MET A 147 21.50 2.16 13.77
C MET A 147 22.33 1.44 12.71
#